data_AF-A0A554IFI0-F1
#
_entry.id   AF-A0A554IFI0-F1
#
_cell.length_a   1.000
_cell.length_b   1.000
_cell.length_c   1.000
_cell.angle_alpha   90.00
_cell.angle_beta   90.00
_cell.angle_gamma   90.00
#
_symmetry.space_group_name_H-M   'P 1'
#
loop_
_entity.id
_entity.type
_entity.pdbx_description
1 polymer ?
#
loop_
_entity_poly.entity_id
_entity_poly.type
_entity_poly.pdbx_seq_one_letter_code
_entity_poly.pdbx_strand_id
1 'polypeptide(L)'
;MAYSSDEIIKREILDTLGHETKGIKLRIFPQSSNEDQKPFSEGGLTFGFEGVSYGSCDAAWYVDEKWVDGLNGKEINKKPVIALEGTDALSRNSAGNALYQRFHHALGGVKNGIVGVYYLKKGTQKIQPDLFGMAYFASKVEKGRYLVIDDLSVVKDLLDCYHDPVVFSAYVDAYLEKMYEIFNAKFQQFYNGDWKEFAKKRSTIIKDDYVIKYAGRSRRNFTDGSQRAGHIAVGEMFLTKYYFYDKKFYYLFPKMTREDIEMLDKNKNTDKEWFLLRNEPNVFIKTIDDIDGVDKNIKKKLLQIKDEPLKGDAFTTFNAYTKEIVSKLESGEYRIKE
;
A
#
# COMPACT_ATOMS: atom_id res chain seq x y z
N MET A 1 14.97 -10.92 -26.77
CA MET A 1 14.12 -9.80 -26.27
C MET A 1 14.07 -9.92 -24.76
N ALA A 2 14.29 -8.83 -24.01
CA ALA A 2 14.15 -8.86 -22.56
C ALA A 2 12.67 -8.73 -22.20
N TYR A 3 12.11 -9.73 -21.52
CA TYR A 3 10.72 -9.70 -21.05
C TYR A 3 10.53 -8.59 -20.00
N SER A 4 9.33 -8.02 -19.94
CA SER A 4 8.97 -7.04 -18.89
C SER A 4 8.94 -7.74 -17.51
N SER A 5 9.00 -6.97 -16.42
CA SER A 5 8.87 -7.55 -15.06
C SER A 5 7.59 -8.36 -14.92
N ASP A 6 6.47 -7.80 -15.39
CA ASP A 6 5.15 -8.42 -15.24
C ASP A 6 5.06 -9.72 -16.07
N GLU A 7 5.64 -9.76 -17.28
CA GLU A 7 5.65 -10.99 -18.08
C GLU A 7 6.51 -12.09 -17.45
N ILE A 8 7.67 -11.75 -16.86
CA ILE A 8 8.52 -12.71 -16.14
C ILE A 8 7.75 -13.35 -14.99
N ILE A 9 7.10 -12.52 -14.18
CA ILE A 9 6.30 -12.97 -13.04
C ILE A 9 5.16 -13.88 -13.48
N LYS A 10 4.39 -13.46 -14.50
CA LYS A 10 3.25 -14.24 -14.98
C LYS A 10 3.63 -15.58 -15.57
N ARG A 11 4.75 -15.65 -16.31
CA ARG A 11 5.29 -16.92 -16.83
C ARG A 11 5.75 -17.83 -15.70
N GLU A 12 6.46 -17.29 -14.71
CA GLU A 12 6.90 -18.07 -13.55
C GLU A 12 5.73 -18.66 -12.75
N ILE A 13 4.64 -17.91 -12.58
CA ILE A 13 3.41 -18.40 -11.96
C ILE A 13 2.85 -19.59 -12.75
N LEU A 14 2.76 -19.46 -14.08
CA LEU A 14 2.28 -20.53 -14.96
C LEU A 14 3.16 -21.78 -14.90
N ASP A 15 4.47 -21.60 -15.00
CA ASP A 15 5.44 -22.69 -15.00
C ASP A 15 5.45 -23.45 -13.66
N THR A 16 5.18 -22.75 -12.55
CA THR A 16 5.25 -23.32 -11.19
C THR A 16 3.92 -23.92 -10.73
N LEU A 17 2.79 -23.28 -11.05
CA LEU A 17 1.48 -23.59 -10.48
C LEU A 17 0.49 -24.14 -11.51
N GLY A 18 0.81 -24.07 -12.80
CA GLY A 18 -0.07 -24.49 -13.88
C GLY A 18 -1.34 -23.63 -14.00
N HIS A 19 -2.34 -24.16 -14.69
CA HIS A 19 -3.61 -23.46 -14.95
C HIS A 19 -4.74 -23.84 -13.99
N GLU A 20 -4.62 -24.96 -13.28
CA GLU A 20 -5.65 -25.45 -12.37
C GLU A 20 -5.00 -26.36 -11.32
N THR A 21 -5.47 -26.27 -10.08
CA THR A 21 -5.10 -27.19 -8.99
C THR A 21 -6.36 -27.58 -8.23
N LYS A 22 -6.67 -28.87 -8.19
CA LYS A 22 -7.82 -29.43 -7.45
C LYS A 22 -9.16 -28.69 -7.71
N GLY A 23 -9.47 -28.35 -8.97
CA GLY A 23 -10.70 -27.63 -9.30
C GLY A 23 -10.66 -26.12 -9.07
N ILE A 24 -9.53 -25.57 -8.64
CA ILE A 24 -9.30 -24.14 -8.48
C ILE A 24 -8.57 -23.63 -9.73
N LYS A 25 -9.23 -22.77 -10.50
CA LYS A 25 -8.78 -22.32 -11.83
C LYS A 25 -7.96 -21.04 -11.72
N LEU A 26 -6.90 -20.95 -12.49
CA LEU A 26 -6.08 -19.74 -12.62
C LEU A 26 -6.66 -18.82 -13.71
N ARG A 27 -6.75 -17.54 -13.40
CA ARG A 27 -6.88 -16.45 -14.38
C ARG A 27 -5.59 -15.64 -14.40
N ILE A 28 -5.01 -15.50 -15.58
CA ILE A 28 -3.76 -14.79 -15.82
C ILE A 28 -3.68 -14.33 -17.28
N PHE A 29 -3.09 -13.15 -17.52
CA PHE A 29 -2.93 -12.58 -18.85
C PHE A 29 -1.45 -12.30 -19.16
N PRO A 30 -0.65 -13.32 -19.52
CA PRO A 30 0.80 -13.16 -19.73
C PRO A 30 1.17 -12.27 -20.92
N GLN A 31 0.24 -12.09 -21.88
CA GLN A 31 0.48 -11.36 -23.14
C GLN A 31 -0.27 -10.02 -23.23
N SER A 32 -1.08 -9.64 -22.24
CA SER A 32 -1.87 -8.40 -22.27
C SER A 32 -2.00 -7.79 -20.88
N SER A 33 -1.40 -6.62 -20.67
CA SER A 33 -1.51 -5.87 -19.40
C SER A 33 -2.85 -5.13 -19.25
N ASN A 34 -3.57 -4.89 -20.35
CA ASN A 34 -4.83 -4.14 -20.34
C ASN A 34 -6.01 -4.99 -19.88
N GLU A 35 -5.96 -6.31 -20.07
CA GLU A 35 -7.00 -7.22 -19.58
C GLU A 35 -6.99 -7.31 -18.05
N ASP A 36 -5.80 -7.27 -17.41
CA ASP A 36 -5.70 -7.26 -15.95
C ASP A 36 -6.42 -6.05 -15.34
N GLN A 37 -6.44 -4.90 -16.04
CA GLN A 37 -7.00 -3.65 -15.54
C GLN A 37 -8.51 -3.69 -15.36
N LYS A 38 -9.22 -4.61 -16.01
CA LYS A 38 -10.68 -4.74 -15.87
C LYS A 38 -11.04 -5.28 -14.48
N PRO A 39 -12.19 -4.90 -13.91
CA PRO A 39 -12.73 -5.55 -12.71
C PRO A 39 -12.78 -7.07 -12.85
N PHE A 40 -12.55 -7.79 -11.75
CA PHE A 40 -12.62 -9.26 -11.76
C PHE A 40 -13.98 -9.78 -12.22
N SER A 41 -15.08 -9.09 -11.85
CA SER A 41 -16.44 -9.36 -12.31
C SER A 41 -16.71 -9.07 -13.79
N GLU A 42 -15.76 -8.45 -14.49
CA GLU A 42 -15.77 -8.20 -15.93
C GLU A 42 -14.75 -9.06 -16.67
N GLY A 43 -14.16 -10.04 -15.98
CA GLY A 43 -13.19 -10.96 -16.55
C GLY A 43 -11.74 -10.53 -16.37
N GLY A 44 -11.44 -9.39 -15.74
CA GLY A 44 -10.06 -8.95 -15.47
C GLY A 44 -9.48 -9.45 -14.15
N LEU A 45 -8.52 -8.71 -13.59
CA LEU A 45 -7.80 -9.00 -12.34
C LEU A 45 -7.73 -7.80 -11.38
N THR A 46 -8.51 -6.75 -11.63
CA THR A 46 -8.65 -5.63 -10.70
C THR A 46 -9.69 -5.95 -9.64
N PHE A 47 -9.29 -5.78 -8.38
CA PHE A 47 -10.18 -5.86 -7.23
C PHE A 47 -10.39 -4.47 -6.64
N GLY A 48 -11.59 -4.23 -6.12
CA GLY A 48 -11.94 -2.98 -5.48
C GLY A 48 -12.96 -3.16 -4.38
N PHE A 49 -13.20 -2.12 -3.61
CA PHE A 49 -14.09 -2.15 -2.47
C PHE A 49 -14.82 -0.82 -2.34
N GLU A 50 -16.14 -0.86 -2.17
CA GLU A 50 -17.02 0.32 -1.98
C GLU A 50 -16.79 1.40 -3.04
N GLY A 51 -16.74 1.00 -4.32
CA GLY A 51 -16.53 1.91 -5.44
C GLY A 51 -15.08 2.35 -5.69
N VAL A 52 -14.12 1.90 -4.86
CA VAL A 52 -12.71 2.24 -4.98
C VAL A 52 -11.91 1.09 -5.59
N SER A 53 -11.18 1.35 -6.67
CA SER A 53 -10.27 0.38 -7.32
C SER A 53 -8.87 0.46 -6.71
N TYR A 54 -8.31 -0.67 -6.29
CA TYR A 54 -7.03 -0.75 -5.57
C TYR A 54 -5.85 -1.22 -6.44
N GLY A 55 -6.07 -1.48 -7.72
CA GLY A 55 -5.06 -1.96 -8.65
C GLY A 55 -5.38 -3.33 -9.23
N SER A 56 -4.67 -3.67 -10.30
CA SER A 56 -4.77 -4.96 -10.98
C SER A 56 -3.73 -5.92 -10.45
N CYS A 57 -4.14 -7.13 -10.10
CA CYS A 57 -3.23 -8.22 -9.78
C CYS A 57 -2.65 -8.87 -11.05
N ASP A 58 -1.56 -9.61 -10.92
CA ASP A 58 -0.97 -10.41 -12.00
C ASP A 58 -1.68 -11.74 -12.22
N ALA A 59 -2.25 -12.31 -11.15
CA ALA A 59 -2.95 -13.59 -11.18
C ALA A 59 -4.09 -13.64 -10.15
N ALA A 60 -5.10 -14.45 -10.44
CA ALA A 60 -6.11 -14.81 -9.45
C ALA A 60 -6.58 -16.25 -9.63
N TRP A 61 -6.75 -16.95 -8.51
CA TRP A 61 -7.32 -18.30 -8.46
C TRP A 61 -8.78 -18.22 -8.02
N TYR A 62 -9.65 -18.98 -8.67
CA TYR A 62 -11.08 -18.93 -8.43
C TYR A 62 -11.75 -20.30 -8.56
N VAL A 63 -12.92 -20.43 -7.95
CA VAL A 63 -13.82 -21.58 -8.07
C VAL A 63 -15.16 -21.15 -8.68
N ASP A 64 -15.90 -22.09 -9.25
CA ASP A 64 -17.21 -21.84 -9.88
C ASP A 64 -18.33 -21.74 -8.82
N GLU A 65 -18.20 -20.77 -7.91
CA GLU A 65 -19.18 -20.43 -6.89
C GLU A 65 -19.68 -18.99 -7.08
N LYS A 66 -20.88 -18.71 -6.53
CA LYS A 66 -21.41 -17.35 -6.49
C LYS A 66 -20.52 -16.43 -5.64
N TRP A 67 -20.27 -15.23 -6.14
CA TRP A 67 -19.56 -14.17 -5.43
C TRP A 67 -20.07 -12.81 -5.88
N VAL A 68 -20.08 -11.87 -4.94
CA VAL A 68 -20.47 -10.47 -5.18
C VAL A 68 -19.22 -9.62 -5.14
N ASP A 69 -18.95 -8.90 -6.22
CA ASP A 69 -17.80 -8.02 -6.33
C ASP A 69 -17.98 -6.77 -5.48
N GLY A 70 -17.14 -6.59 -4.45
CA GLY A 70 -17.24 -5.42 -3.58
C GLY A 70 -16.87 -4.09 -4.25
N LEU A 71 -16.31 -4.10 -5.47
CA LEU A 71 -16.10 -2.86 -6.22
C LEU A 71 -17.41 -2.25 -6.68
N ASN A 72 -18.30 -3.05 -7.28
CA ASN A 72 -19.47 -2.58 -8.02
C ASN A 72 -20.78 -3.29 -7.66
N GLY A 73 -20.75 -4.24 -6.72
CA GLY A 73 -21.91 -5.03 -6.28
C GLY A 73 -22.38 -6.10 -7.27
N LYS A 74 -21.62 -6.37 -8.35
CA LYS A 74 -22.02 -7.32 -9.40
C LYS A 74 -21.85 -8.76 -8.92
N GLU A 75 -22.93 -9.55 -9.01
CA GLU A 75 -22.89 -10.99 -8.77
C GLU A 75 -22.33 -11.73 -9.99
N ILE A 76 -21.41 -12.67 -9.75
CA ILE A 76 -20.82 -13.57 -10.75
C ILE A 76 -20.72 -15.00 -10.20
N ASN A 77 -20.65 -16.00 -11.09
CA ASN A 77 -20.45 -17.41 -10.71
C ASN A 77 -18.97 -17.81 -10.73
N LYS A 78 -18.09 -16.91 -10.30
CA LYS A 78 -16.65 -17.11 -10.20
C LYS A 78 -16.17 -16.47 -8.92
N LYS A 79 -15.97 -17.26 -7.87
CA LYS A 79 -15.52 -16.76 -6.58
C LYS A 79 -13.99 -16.76 -6.53
N PRO A 80 -13.35 -15.58 -6.45
CA PRO A 80 -11.91 -15.49 -6.24
C PRO A 80 -11.53 -16.00 -4.84
N VAL A 81 -10.41 -16.70 -4.76
CA VAL A 81 -9.88 -17.31 -3.53
C VAL A 81 -8.53 -16.70 -3.16
N ILE A 82 -7.65 -16.57 -4.15
CA ILE A 82 -6.34 -15.94 -4.02
C ILE A 82 -6.21 -14.88 -5.12
N ALA A 83 -5.75 -13.68 -4.76
CA ALA A 83 -5.38 -12.62 -5.69
C ALA A 83 -3.90 -12.27 -5.47
N LEU A 84 -3.08 -12.37 -6.51
CA LEU A 84 -1.63 -12.22 -6.40
C LEU A 84 -1.13 -11.08 -7.27
N GLU A 85 -0.47 -10.12 -6.63
CA GLU A 85 0.40 -9.13 -7.27
C GLU A 85 1.85 -9.61 -7.16
N GLY A 86 2.59 -9.60 -8.26
CA GLY A 86 3.98 -10.03 -8.27
C GLY A 86 4.95 -8.97 -8.76
N THR A 87 6.21 -9.08 -8.37
CA THR A 87 7.25 -8.15 -8.83
C THR A 87 8.65 -8.77 -8.80
N ASP A 88 9.47 -8.41 -9.79
CA ASP A 88 10.90 -8.72 -9.86
C ASP A 88 11.76 -7.60 -9.24
N ALA A 89 11.18 -6.82 -8.31
CA ALA A 89 11.82 -5.66 -7.69
C ALA A 89 13.15 -5.99 -7.00
N LEU A 90 13.25 -7.16 -6.36
CA LEU A 90 14.43 -7.55 -5.57
C LEU A 90 15.66 -7.86 -6.44
N SER A 91 15.47 -8.23 -7.70
CA SER A 91 16.56 -8.44 -8.68
C SER A 91 17.00 -7.13 -9.34
N ARG A 92 16.16 -6.09 -9.27
CA ARG A 92 16.34 -4.81 -9.97
C ARG A 92 16.82 -3.68 -9.06
N ASN A 93 17.52 -4.03 -7.97
CA ASN A 93 18.02 -3.08 -6.96
C ASN A 93 16.94 -2.15 -6.36
N SER A 94 15.66 -2.57 -6.40
CA SER A 94 14.61 -1.83 -5.70
C SER A 94 14.65 -2.22 -4.22
N ALA A 95 14.77 -1.22 -3.35
CA ALA A 95 14.89 -1.40 -1.91
C ALA A 95 14.15 -0.29 -1.13
N GLY A 96 14.07 -0.43 0.19
CA GLY A 96 13.42 0.54 1.07
C GLY A 96 11.94 0.73 0.74
N ASN A 97 11.46 1.97 0.81
CA ASN A 97 10.04 2.30 0.63
C ASN A 97 9.50 1.99 -0.79
N ALA A 98 10.38 1.75 -1.77
CA ALA A 98 9.95 1.34 -3.10
C ALA A 98 9.20 0.00 -3.07
N LEU A 99 9.48 -0.87 -2.10
CA LEU A 99 8.80 -2.16 -1.94
C LEU A 99 7.35 -2.03 -1.47
N TYR A 100 6.91 -0.86 -1.00
CA TYR A 100 5.53 -0.68 -0.53
C TYR A 100 4.56 -0.26 -1.65
N GLN A 101 5.11 0.09 -2.82
CA GLN A 101 4.38 0.76 -3.90
C GLN A 101 3.20 -0.07 -4.43
N ARG A 102 3.35 -1.39 -4.53
CA ARG A 102 2.31 -2.27 -5.11
C ARG A 102 1.48 -3.02 -4.07
N PHE A 103 1.64 -2.72 -2.78
CA PHE A 103 0.85 -3.34 -1.71
C PHE A 103 -0.66 -3.17 -1.93
N HIS A 104 -1.08 -2.05 -2.50
CA HIS A 104 -2.49 -1.78 -2.71
C HIS A 104 -3.13 -2.75 -3.74
N HIS A 105 -2.39 -3.30 -4.71
CA HIS A 105 -2.97 -4.10 -5.79
C HIS A 105 -3.74 -5.33 -5.29
N ALA A 106 -3.16 -6.09 -4.35
CA ALA A 106 -3.85 -7.24 -3.75
C ALA A 106 -4.78 -6.84 -2.60
N LEU A 107 -4.64 -5.61 -2.04
CA LEU A 107 -5.44 -5.13 -0.91
C LEU A 107 -6.92 -5.05 -1.25
N GLY A 108 -7.28 -4.69 -2.49
CA GLY A 108 -8.67 -4.72 -2.94
C GLY A 108 -9.30 -6.10 -2.75
N GLY A 109 -8.55 -7.18 -3.01
CA GLY A 109 -9.02 -8.53 -2.76
C GLY A 109 -9.16 -8.83 -1.27
N VAL A 110 -8.20 -8.41 -0.45
CA VAL A 110 -8.24 -8.60 1.01
C VAL A 110 -9.45 -7.92 1.64
N LYS A 111 -9.81 -6.70 1.21
CA LYS A 111 -11.04 -6.01 1.65
C LYS A 111 -12.32 -6.78 1.33
N ASN A 112 -12.27 -7.65 0.31
CA ASN A 112 -13.36 -8.52 -0.11
C ASN A 112 -13.36 -9.92 0.54
N GLY A 113 -12.49 -10.19 1.51
CA GLY A 113 -12.43 -11.52 2.16
C GLY A 113 -11.57 -12.54 1.42
N ILE A 114 -10.79 -12.12 0.42
CA ILE A 114 -9.91 -12.96 -0.40
C ILE A 114 -8.52 -13.03 0.25
N VAL A 115 -7.76 -14.10 0.02
CA VAL A 115 -6.33 -14.11 0.37
C VAL A 115 -5.57 -13.29 -0.68
N GLY A 116 -5.13 -12.11 -0.28
CA GLY A 116 -4.23 -11.27 -1.08
C GLY A 116 -2.79 -11.70 -0.90
N VAL A 117 -2.04 -11.80 -1.98
CA VAL A 117 -0.63 -12.19 -1.98
C VAL A 117 0.17 -11.11 -2.68
N TYR A 118 1.22 -10.62 -2.02
CA TYR A 118 2.26 -9.84 -2.66
C TYR A 118 3.53 -10.67 -2.79
N TYR A 119 3.78 -11.14 -4.01
CA TYR A 119 4.93 -11.94 -4.36
C TYR A 119 6.10 -11.04 -4.78
N LEU A 120 7.18 -11.05 -4.00
CA LEU A 120 8.43 -10.41 -4.37
C LEU A 120 9.42 -11.51 -4.78
N LYS A 121 9.57 -11.72 -6.09
CA LYS A 121 10.50 -12.72 -6.62
C LYS A 121 11.87 -12.54 -6.00
N LYS A 122 12.42 -13.63 -5.45
CA LYS A 122 13.71 -13.63 -4.78
C LYS A 122 14.81 -13.09 -5.70
N GLY A 123 15.61 -12.16 -5.16
CA GLY A 123 16.69 -11.49 -5.88
C GLY A 123 17.86 -11.17 -4.95
N THR A 124 18.63 -10.14 -5.30
CA THR A 124 19.81 -9.71 -4.51
C THR A 124 19.46 -8.85 -3.31
N GLN A 125 18.32 -8.15 -3.36
CA GLN A 125 17.79 -7.37 -2.25
C GLN A 125 16.90 -8.21 -1.34
N LYS A 126 16.83 -7.83 -0.06
CA LYS A 126 15.91 -8.43 0.91
C LYS A 126 14.57 -7.69 0.94
N ILE A 127 13.49 -8.42 1.23
CA ILE A 127 12.20 -7.81 1.57
C ILE A 127 12.37 -6.98 2.85
N GLN A 128 11.80 -5.78 2.87
CA GLN A 128 11.80 -4.93 4.06
C GLN A 128 10.89 -5.54 5.13
N PRO A 129 11.37 -5.75 6.37
CA PRO A 129 10.54 -6.34 7.42
C PRO A 129 9.26 -5.56 7.74
N ASP A 130 9.26 -4.24 7.49
CA ASP A 130 8.08 -3.41 7.71
C ASP A 130 6.91 -3.78 6.77
N LEU A 131 7.20 -4.40 5.62
CA LEU A 131 6.17 -4.88 4.70
C LEU A 131 5.42 -6.10 5.27
N PHE A 132 6.14 -6.99 5.96
CA PHE A 132 5.53 -8.13 6.66
C PHE A 132 4.62 -7.67 7.79
N GLY A 133 5.08 -6.73 8.63
CA GLY A 133 4.27 -6.17 9.71
C GLY A 133 3.00 -5.46 9.19
N MET A 134 3.14 -4.71 8.10
CA MET A 134 2.01 -4.04 7.44
C MET A 134 0.95 -5.04 6.93
N ALA A 135 1.37 -6.11 6.25
CA ALA A 135 0.47 -7.16 5.78
C ALA A 135 -0.22 -7.90 6.94
N TYR A 136 0.53 -8.17 8.01
CA TYR A 136 0.01 -8.77 9.23
C TYR A 136 -1.09 -7.90 9.87
N PHE A 137 -0.83 -6.60 10.07
CA PHE A 137 -1.84 -5.71 10.65
C PHE A 137 -3.03 -5.46 9.72
N ALA A 138 -2.82 -5.41 8.39
CA ALA A 138 -3.93 -5.40 7.44
C ALA A 138 -4.83 -6.63 7.60
N SER A 139 -4.24 -7.81 7.80
CA SER A 139 -4.97 -9.06 8.01
C SER A 139 -5.76 -9.12 9.31
N LYS A 140 -5.45 -8.26 10.29
CA LYS A 140 -6.21 -8.15 11.55
C LYS A 140 -7.48 -7.32 11.41
N VAL A 141 -7.51 -6.39 10.45
CA VAL A 141 -8.58 -5.39 10.34
C VAL A 141 -9.46 -5.59 9.12
N GLU A 142 -8.90 -6.10 8.04
CA GLU A 142 -9.63 -6.36 6.80
C GLU A 142 -10.30 -7.74 6.82
N LYS A 143 -11.29 -7.94 5.96
CA LYS A 143 -12.07 -9.19 5.91
C LYS A 143 -11.23 -10.42 5.56
N GLY A 144 -10.30 -10.25 4.62
CA GLY A 144 -9.44 -11.31 4.10
C GLY A 144 -8.10 -11.41 4.85
N ARG A 145 -7.12 -12.03 4.21
CA ARG A 145 -5.75 -12.17 4.75
C ARG A 145 -4.75 -11.72 3.69
N TYR A 146 -3.69 -11.07 4.13
CA TYR A 146 -2.65 -10.50 3.27
C TYR A 146 -1.33 -11.20 3.55
N LEU A 147 -0.78 -11.91 2.57
CA LEU A 147 0.51 -12.58 2.66
C LEU A 147 1.56 -11.87 1.80
N VAL A 148 2.78 -11.78 2.31
CA VAL A 148 3.96 -11.31 1.57
C VAL A 148 4.90 -12.49 1.45
N ILE A 149 5.25 -12.86 0.22
CA ILE A 149 5.97 -14.11 -0.06
C ILE A 149 7.12 -13.84 -1.04
N ASP A 150 8.16 -14.67 -1.00
CA ASP A 150 9.23 -14.74 -2.00
C ASP A 150 9.39 -16.13 -2.62
N ASP A 151 8.46 -17.05 -2.31
CA ASP A 151 8.41 -18.42 -2.79
C ASP A 151 6.97 -18.82 -3.14
N LEU A 152 6.74 -19.22 -4.39
CA LEU A 152 5.42 -19.64 -4.90
C LEU A 152 4.97 -20.99 -4.32
N SER A 153 5.84 -21.76 -3.66
CA SER A 153 5.43 -22.94 -2.89
C SER A 153 4.34 -22.60 -1.87
N VAL A 154 4.35 -21.38 -1.33
CA VAL A 154 3.33 -20.91 -0.39
C VAL A 154 1.95 -20.86 -1.03
N VAL A 155 1.85 -20.41 -2.28
CA VAL A 155 0.58 -20.39 -3.03
C VAL A 155 0.16 -21.80 -3.38
N LYS A 156 1.11 -22.66 -3.77
CA LYS A 156 0.84 -24.07 -4.05
C LYS A 156 0.21 -24.77 -2.84
N ASP A 157 0.80 -24.60 -1.66
CA ASP A 157 0.33 -25.21 -0.42
C ASP A 157 -1.09 -24.71 -0.06
N LEU A 158 -1.36 -23.41 -0.25
CA LEU A 158 -2.70 -22.84 -0.07
C LEU A 158 -3.74 -23.45 -1.02
N LEU A 159 -3.39 -23.61 -2.31
CA LEU A 159 -4.27 -24.25 -3.28
C LEU A 159 -4.50 -25.73 -2.94
N ASP A 160 -3.46 -26.41 -2.47
CA ASP A 160 -3.52 -27.81 -2.09
C ASP A 160 -4.42 -28.06 -0.88
N CYS A 161 -4.48 -27.13 0.08
CA CYS A 161 -5.30 -27.27 1.29
C CYS A 161 -6.64 -26.51 1.26
N TYR A 162 -6.94 -25.73 0.22
CA TYR A 162 -8.14 -24.89 0.14
C TYR A 162 -9.47 -25.58 0.48
N HIS A 163 -9.65 -26.83 0.03
CA HIS A 163 -10.89 -27.59 0.27
C HIS A 163 -11.03 -28.13 1.69
N ASP A 164 -10.01 -27.98 2.53
CA ASP A 164 -10.06 -28.23 3.97
C ASP A 164 -9.98 -26.89 4.71
N PRO A 165 -11.12 -26.30 5.12
CA PRO A 165 -11.15 -24.98 5.73
C PRO A 165 -10.32 -24.87 7.01
N VAL A 166 -10.20 -25.97 7.78
CA VAL A 166 -9.45 -25.99 9.03
C VAL A 166 -7.96 -25.94 8.74
N VAL A 167 -7.48 -26.78 7.82
CA VAL A 167 -6.07 -26.81 7.42
C VAL A 167 -5.69 -25.52 6.69
N PHE A 168 -6.55 -25.02 5.82
CA PHE A 168 -6.33 -23.75 5.11
C PHE A 168 -6.18 -22.58 6.07
N SER A 169 -7.11 -22.42 7.02
CA SER A 169 -7.02 -21.35 8.03
C SER A 169 -5.75 -21.49 8.87
N ALA A 170 -5.45 -22.70 9.35
CA ALA A 170 -4.26 -22.95 10.17
C ALA A 170 -2.96 -22.61 9.41
N TYR A 171 -2.88 -22.94 8.12
CA TYR A 171 -1.73 -22.60 7.29
C TYR A 171 -1.57 -21.08 7.14
N VAL A 172 -2.66 -20.37 6.85
CA VAL A 172 -2.66 -18.91 6.71
C VAL A 172 -2.25 -18.23 8.02
N ASP A 173 -2.82 -18.66 9.15
CA ASP A 173 -2.52 -18.11 10.47
C ASP A 173 -1.06 -18.36 10.87
N ALA A 174 -0.54 -19.57 10.62
CA ALA A 174 0.87 -19.87 10.86
C ALA A 174 1.81 -19.00 10.00
N TYR A 175 1.44 -18.74 8.74
CA TYR A 175 2.23 -17.87 7.87
C TYR A 175 2.19 -16.40 8.32
N LEU A 176 1.05 -15.93 8.80
CA LEU A 176 0.88 -14.58 9.36
C LEU A 176 1.76 -14.39 10.60
N GLU A 177 1.79 -15.36 11.50
CA GLU A 177 2.66 -15.30 12.68
C GLU A 177 4.15 -15.31 12.28
N LYS A 178 4.56 -16.14 11.31
CA LYS A 178 5.93 -16.09 10.74
C LYS A 178 6.28 -14.69 10.21
N MET A 179 5.37 -14.05 9.48
CA MET A 179 5.58 -12.68 8.98
C MET A 179 5.71 -11.68 10.13
N TYR A 180 4.86 -11.81 11.15
CA TYR A 180 4.91 -10.95 12.33
C TYR A 180 6.23 -11.12 13.09
N GLU A 181 6.74 -12.34 13.26
CA GLU A 181 8.03 -12.60 13.89
C GLU A 181 9.18 -11.90 13.16
N ILE A 182 9.20 -11.91 11.83
CA ILE A 182 10.21 -11.22 11.02
C ILE A 182 10.16 -9.71 11.28
N PHE A 183 8.96 -9.12 11.27
CA PHE A 183 8.78 -7.71 11.62
C PHE A 183 9.21 -7.44 13.07
N ASN A 184 8.75 -8.24 14.02
CA ASN A 184 8.98 -8.04 15.44
C ASN A 184 10.47 -8.13 15.78
N ALA A 185 11.23 -9.03 15.15
CA ALA A 185 12.69 -9.08 15.31
C ALA A 185 13.35 -7.73 14.94
N LYS A 186 12.97 -7.13 13.81
CA LYS A 186 13.42 -5.77 13.45
C LYS A 186 12.90 -4.74 14.45
N PHE A 187 11.64 -4.84 14.85
CA PHE A 187 10.99 -3.91 15.77
C PHE A 187 11.75 -3.82 17.11
N GLN A 188 12.09 -4.97 17.68
CA GLN A 188 12.88 -5.08 18.90
C GLN A 188 14.31 -4.58 18.68
N GLN A 189 14.98 -5.00 17.59
CA GLN A 189 16.39 -4.67 17.36
C GLN A 189 16.64 -3.18 17.10
N PHE A 190 15.79 -2.53 16.31
CA PHE A 190 16.03 -1.16 15.83
C PHE A 190 15.25 -0.09 16.58
N TYR A 191 14.17 -0.48 17.26
CA TYR A 191 13.28 0.44 17.96
C TYR A 191 13.05 0.05 19.43
N ASN A 192 13.76 -0.95 19.94
CA ASN A 192 13.64 -1.45 21.33
C ASN A 192 12.20 -1.80 21.72
N GLY A 193 11.37 -2.23 20.75
CA GLY A 193 9.97 -2.52 21.01
C GLY A 193 9.09 -1.28 21.24
N ASP A 194 9.59 -0.06 20.99
CA ASP A 194 8.90 1.19 21.26
C ASP A 194 8.23 1.78 20.01
N TRP A 195 6.90 1.83 20.04
CA TRP A 195 6.09 2.42 18.99
C TRP A 195 6.32 3.92 18.79
N LYS A 196 6.70 4.67 19.84
CA LYS A 196 7.04 6.10 19.70
C LYS A 196 8.33 6.29 18.92
N GLU A 197 9.36 5.49 19.21
CA GLU A 197 10.61 5.53 18.44
C GLU A 197 10.40 5.04 17.00
N PHE A 198 9.60 3.98 16.79
CA PHE A 198 9.20 3.56 15.44
C PHE A 198 8.49 4.68 14.67
N ALA A 199 7.47 5.30 15.25
CA ALA A 199 6.71 6.38 14.63
C ALA A 199 7.61 7.57 14.28
N LYS A 200 8.46 8.01 15.21
CA LYS A 200 9.42 9.08 15.02
C LYS A 200 10.37 8.80 13.85
N LYS A 201 10.94 7.60 13.76
CA LYS A 201 11.80 7.19 12.63
C LYS A 201 11.05 7.13 11.30
N ARG A 202 9.72 6.94 11.34
CA ARG A 202 8.82 6.93 10.17
C ARG A 202 8.14 8.29 9.92
N SER A 203 8.62 9.36 10.55
CA SER A 203 8.06 10.72 10.41
C SER A 203 6.58 10.80 10.78
N THR A 204 6.22 10.17 11.89
CA THR A 204 4.84 10.06 12.38
C THR A 204 4.76 10.50 13.84
N ILE A 205 3.80 11.39 14.14
CA ILE A 205 3.45 11.83 15.49
C ILE A 205 2.26 10.98 15.94
N ILE A 206 2.35 10.37 17.12
CA ILE A 206 1.24 9.64 17.73
C ILE A 206 0.51 10.60 18.68
N LYS A 207 -0.82 10.68 18.53
CA LYS A 207 -1.76 11.27 19.49
C LYS A 207 -2.77 10.20 19.89
N ASP A 208 -3.64 10.53 20.84
CA ASP A 208 -4.55 9.55 21.45
C ASP A 208 -5.52 8.97 20.41
N ASP A 209 -6.23 9.82 19.65
CA ASP A 209 -7.24 9.35 18.67
C ASP A 209 -6.75 9.35 17.21
N TYR A 210 -5.57 9.91 16.96
CA TYR A 210 -5.07 10.10 15.59
C TYR A 210 -3.55 10.03 15.50
N VAL A 211 -3.05 9.84 14.28
CA VAL A 211 -1.63 9.97 13.94
C VAL A 211 -1.44 11.01 12.85
N ILE A 212 -0.31 11.73 12.90
CA ILE A 212 0.08 12.68 11.85
C ILE A 212 1.35 12.15 11.19
N LYS A 213 1.28 11.73 9.92
CA LYS A 213 2.48 11.50 9.13
C LYS A 213 2.80 12.74 8.35
N TYR A 214 4.00 13.28 8.51
CA TYR A 214 4.47 14.39 7.70
C TYR A 214 5.40 13.87 6.60
N ALA A 215 5.16 14.33 5.37
CA ALA A 215 6.01 13.99 4.23
C ALA A 215 6.15 15.20 3.32
N GLY A 216 7.34 15.38 2.73
CA GLY A 216 7.58 16.48 1.82
C GLY A 216 7.01 16.25 0.42
N ARG A 217 5.76 15.76 0.36
CA ARG A 217 4.99 15.67 -0.87
C ARG A 217 4.72 17.06 -1.41
N SER A 218 4.72 17.17 -2.72
CA SER A 218 4.30 18.35 -3.44
C SER A 218 3.42 18.00 -4.62
N ARG A 219 2.76 19.01 -5.18
CA ARG A 219 1.97 18.91 -6.40
C ARG A 219 2.68 18.14 -7.51
N ARG A 220 3.96 18.46 -7.73
CA ARG A 220 4.78 17.82 -8.78
C ARG A 220 4.81 16.30 -8.65
N ASN A 221 4.77 15.76 -7.44
CA ASN A 221 4.76 14.31 -7.21
C ASN A 221 3.55 13.58 -7.82
N PHE A 222 2.47 14.30 -8.08
CA PHE A 222 1.22 13.74 -8.62
C PHE A 222 0.94 14.20 -10.06
N THR A 223 1.60 15.26 -10.54
CA THR A 223 1.43 15.79 -11.90
C THR A 223 2.52 15.36 -12.87
N ASP A 224 3.72 15.02 -12.37
CA ASP A 224 4.86 14.59 -13.18
C ASP A 224 4.94 13.06 -13.24
N GLY A 225 4.42 12.47 -14.32
CA GLY A 225 4.38 11.01 -14.52
C GLY A 225 5.76 10.34 -14.63
N SER A 226 6.84 11.11 -14.77
CA SER A 226 8.21 10.57 -14.66
C SER A 226 8.58 10.20 -13.22
N GLN A 227 7.81 10.66 -12.24
CA GLN A 227 8.03 10.39 -10.82
C GLN A 227 7.08 9.30 -10.34
N ARG A 228 7.62 8.22 -9.75
CA ARG A 228 6.84 7.19 -9.04
C ARG A 228 6.34 7.66 -7.66
N ALA A 229 6.17 8.97 -7.49
CA ALA A 229 6.02 9.56 -6.17
C ALA A 229 4.61 9.39 -5.58
N GLY A 230 3.57 9.29 -6.43
CA GLY A 230 2.23 8.91 -6.00
C GLY A 230 2.15 7.47 -5.49
N HIS A 231 2.75 6.50 -6.19
CA HIS A 231 2.83 5.11 -5.74
C HIS A 231 3.51 4.99 -4.38
N ILE A 232 4.60 5.74 -4.17
CA ILE A 232 5.27 5.80 -2.87
C ILE A 232 4.36 6.46 -1.84
N ALA A 233 3.60 7.50 -2.19
CA ALA A 233 2.65 8.13 -1.27
C ALA A 233 1.55 7.14 -0.82
N VAL A 234 0.99 6.37 -1.75
CA VAL A 234 -0.01 5.33 -1.46
C VAL A 234 0.58 4.22 -0.58
N GLY A 235 1.77 3.71 -0.91
CA GLY A 235 2.44 2.69 -0.09
C GLY A 235 2.74 3.19 1.33
N GLU A 236 3.24 4.41 1.46
CA GLU A 236 3.49 5.07 2.76
C GLU A 236 2.21 5.35 3.56
N MET A 237 1.11 5.66 2.85
CA MET A 237 -0.20 5.85 3.45
C MET A 237 -0.68 4.56 4.10
N PHE A 238 -0.73 3.47 3.33
CA PHE A 238 -1.19 2.18 3.85
C PHE A 238 -0.29 1.65 4.95
N LEU A 239 1.04 1.85 4.84
CA LEU A 239 1.97 1.39 5.86
C LEU A 239 1.60 2.03 7.21
N THR A 240 1.41 3.35 7.21
CA THR A 240 1.08 4.10 8.42
C THR A 240 -0.32 3.76 8.91
N LYS A 241 -1.30 3.66 8.00
CA LYS A 241 -2.67 3.23 8.33
C LYS A 241 -2.66 1.90 9.07
N TYR A 242 -2.01 0.86 8.54
CA TYR A 242 -2.10 -0.46 9.16
C TYR A 242 -1.26 -0.58 10.44
N TYR A 243 -0.16 0.15 10.60
CA TYR A 243 0.53 0.18 11.89
C TYR A 243 -0.25 0.90 12.99
N PHE A 244 -1.15 1.82 12.63
CA PHE A 244 -1.97 2.60 13.56
C PHE A 244 -3.46 2.49 13.17
N TYR A 245 -3.93 1.26 12.96
CA TYR A 245 -5.22 0.96 12.34
C TYR A 245 -6.44 1.39 13.16
N ASP A 246 -6.25 1.61 14.45
CA ASP A 246 -7.25 2.08 15.42
C ASP A 246 -7.36 3.61 15.49
N LYS A 247 -6.55 4.34 14.71
CA LYS A 247 -6.45 5.81 14.76
C LYS A 247 -6.88 6.46 13.45
N LYS A 248 -7.43 7.67 13.54
CA LYS A 248 -7.56 8.55 12.37
C LYS A 248 -6.17 8.87 11.84
N PHE A 249 -5.99 8.89 10.53
CA PHE A 249 -4.70 9.17 9.92
C PHE A 249 -4.72 10.51 9.18
N TYR A 250 -3.97 11.49 9.69
CA TYR A 250 -3.69 12.74 9.01
C TYR A 250 -2.37 12.66 8.22
N TYR A 251 -2.45 12.66 6.90
CA TYR A 251 -1.29 12.68 6.03
C TYR A 251 -0.94 14.13 5.64
N LEU A 252 0.00 14.72 6.38
CA LEU A 252 0.38 16.12 6.27
C LEU A 252 1.40 16.35 5.15
N PHE A 253 1.04 17.20 4.19
CA PHE A 253 1.86 17.70 3.09
C PHE A 253 2.19 19.19 3.31
N PRO A 254 3.24 19.53 4.08
CA PRO A 254 3.48 20.90 4.53
C PRO A 254 4.01 21.81 3.42
N LYS A 255 4.33 21.27 2.24
CA LYS A 255 4.69 22.05 1.03
C LYS A 255 3.49 22.40 0.16
N MET A 256 2.29 21.94 0.52
CA MET A 256 1.07 22.17 -0.24
C MET A 256 0.11 23.06 0.54
N THR A 257 -0.74 23.76 -0.20
CA THR A 257 -1.89 24.53 0.26
C THR A 257 -3.18 23.78 -0.05
N ARG A 258 -4.30 24.24 0.51
CA ARG A 258 -5.63 23.70 0.18
C ARG A 258 -5.95 23.87 -1.30
N GLU A 259 -5.57 24.99 -1.90
CA GLU A 259 -5.73 25.26 -3.34
C GLU A 259 -4.97 24.22 -4.19
N ASP A 260 -3.78 23.78 -3.75
CA ASP A 260 -3.04 22.73 -4.47
C ASP A 260 -3.81 21.39 -4.43
N ILE A 261 -4.50 21.08 -3.32
CA ILE A 261 -5.33 19.87 -3.19
C ILE A 261 -6.57 19.97 -4.08
N GLU A 262 -7.29 21.09 -4.05
CA GLU A 262 -8.47 21.32 -4.89
C GLU A 262 -8.13 21.20 -6.39
N MET A 263 -6.96 21.68 -6.79
CA MET A 263 -6.45 21.54 -8.15
C MET A 263 -6.15 20.07 -8.50
N LEU A 264 -5.56 19.29 -7.59
CA LEU A 264 -5.35 17.86 -7.81
C LEU A 264 -6.68 17.10 -7.86
N ASP A 265 -7.61 17.37 -6.95
CA ASP A 265 -8.95 16.76 -6.94
C ASP A 265 -9.67 16.99 -8.28
N LYS A 266 -9.50 18.17 -8.89
CA LYS A 266 -10.06 18.48 -10.22
C LYS A 266 -9.33 17.80 -11.37
N ASN A 267 -8.00 17.82 -11.36
CA ASN A 267 -7.17 17.43 -12.52
C ASN A 267 -6.70 15.96 -12.49
N LYS A 268 -6.84 15.29 -11.34
CA LYS A 268 -6.40 13.91 -11.08
C LYS A 268 -7.53 13.03 -10.58
N ASN A 269 -8.77 13.39 -10.92
CA ASN A 269 -9.97 12.61 -10.58
C ASN A 269 -9.98 11.18 -11.17
N THR A 270 -9.26 10.94 -12.25
CA THR A 270 -9.08 9.61 -12.88
C THR A 270 -7.74 8.94 -12.54
N ASP A 271 -6.87 9.64 -11.79
CA ASP A 271 -5.58 9.11 -11.36
C ASP A 271 -5.80 8.13 -10.20
N LYS A 272 -5.39 6.88 -10.37
CA LYS A 272 -5.65 5.82 -9.39
C LYS A 272 -5.02 6.09 -8.03
N GLU A 273 -3.78 6.59 -8.02
CA GLU A 273 -3.04 6.84 -6.79
C GLU A 273 -3.66 7.99 -6.01
N TRP A 274 -3.98 9.09 -6.70
CA TRP A 274 -4.67 10.21 -6.08
C TRP A 274 -6.04 9.80 -5.58
N PHE A 275 -6.82 9.08 -6.40
CA PHE A 275 -8.14 8.60 -6.02
C PHE A 275 -8.10 7.74 -4.76
N LEU A 276 -7.12 6.84 -4.63
CA LEU A 276 -6.93 6.03 -3.42
C LEU A 276 -6.60 6.89 -2.19
N LEU A 277 -5.67 7.84 -2.32
CA LEU A 277 -5.31 8.74 -1.21
C LEU A 277 -6.50 9.58 -0.71
N ARG A 278 -7.47 9.88 -1.59
CA ARG A 278 -8.65 10.69 -1.25
C ARG A 278 -9.83 9.87 -0.72
N ASN A 279 -9.93 8.59 -1.07
CA ASN A 279 -11.09 7.76 -0.75
C ASN A 279 -10.81 6.64 0.28
N GLU A 280 -9.56 6.46 0.74
CA GLU A 280 -9.27 5.45 1.76
C GLU A 280 -9.91 5.83 3.11
N PRO A 281 -10.72 4.93 3.73
CA PRO A 281 -11.38 5.23 5.00
C PRO A 281 -10.40 5.60 6.12
N ASN A 282 -10.78 6.57 6.94
CA ASN A 282 -10.01 7.12 8.05
C ASN A 282 -8.67 7.78 7.67
N VAL A 283 -8.44 8.07 6.39
CA VAL A 283 -7.27 8.81 5.92
C VAL A 283 -7.67 10.19 5.42
N PHE A 284 -6.99 11.23 5.90
CA PHE A 284 -7.24 12.60 5.49
C PHE A 284 -5.94 13.28 5.12
N ILE A 285 -5.84 13.77 3.88
CA ILE A 285 -4.74 14.63 3.47
C ILE A 285 -4.91 15.99 4.13
N LYS A 286 -3.85 16.46 4.78
CA LYS A 286 -3.79 17.77 5.44
C LYS A 286 -2.65 18.56 4.83
N THR A 287 -2.78 19.87 4.80
CA THR A 287 -1.83 20.81 4.19
C THR A 287 -1.30 21.78 5.23
N ILE A 288 -0.40 22.69 4.82
CA ILE A 288 0.04 23.75 5.73
C ILE A 288 -1.09 24.68 6.19
N ASP A 289 -2.19 24.76 5.41
CA ASP A 289 -3.37 25.57 5.74
C ASP A 289 -4.26 24.92 6.81
N ASP A 290 -4.05 23.63 7.05
CA ASP A 290 -4.79 22.84 8.02
C ASP A 290 -4.08 22.77 9.37
N ILE A 291 -3.04 23.58 9.58
CA ILE A 291 -2.37 23.71 10.87
C ILE A 291 -2.61 25.11 11.44
N ASP A 292 -3.26 25.16 12.61
CA ASP A 292 -3.45 26.38 13.38
C ASP A 292 -2.18 26.75 14.15
N GLY A 293 -1.89 28.05 14.18
CA GLY A 293 -0.75 28.63 14.89
C GLY A 293 0.53 28.76 14.05
N VAL A 294 0.60 28.18 12.84
CA VAL A 294 1.82 28.21 12.02
C VAL A 294 2.24 29.64 11.69
N ASP A 295 3.49 29.97 12.06
CA ASP A 295 4.12 31.25 11.73
C ASP A 295 4.12 31.51 10.21
N LYS A 296 3.74 32.74 9.82
CA LYS A 296 3.62 33.15 8.41
C LYS A 296 4.93 33.00 7.64
N ASN A 297 6.08 33.22 8.28
CA ASN A 297 7.40 33.06 7.66
C ASN A 297 7.72 31.58 7.42
N ILE A 298 7.43 30.68 8.37
CA ILE A 298 7.58 29.22 8.18
C ILE A 298 6.77 28.76 6.97
N LYS A 299 5.48 29.14 6.93
CA LYS A 299 4.59 28.85 5.79
C LYS A 299 5.17 29.38 4.48
N LYS A 300 5.60 30.65 4.45
CA LYS A 300 6.21 31.27 3.26
C LYS A 300 7.44 30.49 2.78
N LYS A 301 8.33 30.07 3.68
CA LYS A 301 9.57 29.35 3.36
C LYS A 301 9.29 27.97 2.77
N LEU A 302 8.33 27.23 3.30
CA LEU A 302 7.93 25.93 2.76
C LEU A 302 7.27 26.06 1.37
N LEU A 303 6.46 27.10 1.17
CA LEU A 303 5.79 27.34 -0.12
C LEU A 303 6.77 27.83 -1.21
N GLN A 304 7.87 28.47 -0.83
CA GLN A 304 8.93 28.84 -1.79
C GLN A 304 9.57 27.62 -2.47
N ILE A 305 9.68 26.50 -1.75
CA ILE A 305 10.29 25.26 -2.27
C ILE A 305 9.24 24.27 -2.80
N LYS A 306 7.97 24.68 -2.98
CA LYS A 306 6.86 23.74 -3.19
C LYS A 306 7.06 22.83 -4.40
N ASP A 307 7.52 23.37 -5.54
CA ASP A 307 7.72 22.61 -6.77
C ASP A 307 9.16 22.05 -6.91
N GLU A 308 10.03 22.32 -5.94
CA GLU A 308 11.42 21.86 -5.93
C GLU A 308 11.55 20.40 -5.46
N PRO A 309 12.38 19.57 -6.13
CA PRO A 309 12.79 18.28 -5.60
C PRO A 309 13.46 18.44 -4.22
N LEU A 310 13.22 17.51 -3.30
CA LEU A 310 13.85 17.53 -1.97
C LEU A 310 15.33 17.08 -2.03
N LYS A 311 16.17 17.96 -2.56
CA LYS A 311 17.63 17.81 -2.62
C LYS A 311 18.28 19.18 -2.33
N GLY A 312 19.53 19.17 -1.88
CA GLY A 312 20.27 20.41 -1.60
C GLY A 312 19.54 21.35 -0.65
N ASP A 313 19.48 22.64 -1.00
CA ASP A 313 18.90 23.69 -0.16
C ASP A 313 17.41 23.50 0.13
N ALA A 314 16.66 22.93 -0.82
CA ALA A 314 15.25 22.60 -0.64
C ALA A 314 15.06 21.58 0.48
N PHE A 315 15.95 20.57 0.56
CA PHE A 315 15.92 19.56 1.61
C PHE A 315 16.27 20.16 2.98
N THR A 316 17.30 21.00 3.04
CA THR A 316 17.70 21.71 4.27
C THR A 316 16.57 22.60 4.79
N THR A 317 15.96 23.39 3.90
CA THR A 317 14.81 24.25 4.20
C THR A 317 13.63 23.41 4.70
N PHE A 318 13.27 22.35 3.98
CA PHE A 318 12.17 21.47 4.36
C PHE A 318 12.38 20.88 5.76
N ASN A 319 13.56 20.32 6.04
CA ASN A 319 13.83 19.68 7.33
C ASN A 319 13.81 20.67 8.49
N ALA A 320 14.41 21.85 8.34
CA ALA A 320 14.45 22.86 9.39
C ALA A 320 13.04 23.28 9.82
N TYR A 321 12.21 23.68 8.85
CA TYR A 321 10.87 24.20 9.13
C TYR A 321 9.87 23.09 9.48
N THR A 322 10.01 21.90 8.92
CA THR A 322 9.16 20.76 9.31
C THR A 322 9.49 20.30 10.72
N LYS A 323 10.76 20.31 11.14
CA LYS A 323 11.15 19.99 12.52
C LYS A 323 10.51 20.94 13.52
N GLU A 324 10.46 22.24 13.20
CA GLU A 324 9.80 23.23 14.06
C GLU A 324 8.29 22.98 14.14
N ILE A 325 7.61 22.75 13.00
CA ILE A 325 6.18 22.41 12.98
C ILE A 325 5.91 21.15 13.82
N VAL A 326 6.71 20.10 13.64
CA VAL A 326 6.56 18.84 14.38
C VAL A 326 6.72 19.06 15.87
N SER A 327 7.76 19.78 16.30
CA SER A 327 7.98 20.09 17.72
C SER A 327 6.79 20.82 18.35
N LYS A 328 6.17 21.75 17.61
CA LYS A 328 5.02 22.54 18.07
C LYS A 328 3.70 21.76 18.02
N LEU A 329 3.55 20.82 17.08
CA LEU A 329 2.44 19.86 17.08
C LEU A 329 2.55 18.87 18.24
N GLU A 330 3.77 18.43 18.58
CA GLU A 330 4.03 17.55 19.71
C GLU A 330 3.70 18.24 21.03
N SER A 331 4.15 19.50 21.22
CA SER A 331 3.88 20.29 22.43
C SER A 331 2.42 20.77 22.55
N GLY A 332 1.67 20.77 21.45
CA GLY A 332 0.29 21.27 21.40
C GLY A 332 0.15 22.78 21.18
N GLU A 333 1.27 23.48 20.94
CA GLU A 333 1.28 24.88 20.51
C GLU A 333 0.62 25.03 19.14
N TYR A 334 0.86 24.09 18.23
CA TYR A 334 0.16 23.97 16.95
C TYR A 334 -0.88 22.87 17.02
N ARG A 335 -1.97 23.03 16.25
CA ARG A 335 -3.06 22.06 16.16
C ARG A 335 -3.42 21.79 14.72
N ILE A 336 -3.75 20.55 14.42
CA ILE A 336 -4.28 20.18 13.11
C ILE A 336 -5.80 20.37 13.13
N LYS A 337 -6.34 21.04 12.12
CA LYS A 337 -7.79 21.20 11.95
C LYS A 337 -8.40 19.83 11.67
N GLU A 338 -9.45 19.46 12.38
CA GLU A 338 -10.18 18.22 12.15
C GLU A 338 -10.96 18.25 10.84
#